data_AF-A0A7J7GFE8-F1
#
_entry.id   AF-A0A7J7GFE8-F1
#
_cell.length_a   1.000
_cell.length_b   1.000
_cell.length_c   1.000
_cell.angle_alpha   90.00
_cell.angle_beta   90.00
_cell.angle_gamma   90.00
#
_symmetry.space_group_name_H-M   'P 1'
#
loop_
_entity.id
_entity.type
_entity.pdbx_description
1 polymer ?
#
loop_
_entity_poly.entity_id
_entity_poly.type
_entity_poly.pdbx_seq_one_letter_code
_entity_poly.pdbx_strand_id
1 'polypeptide(L)'
;MFSEPKSPPEPESPPSPVPSNPTTTTTDDDDVFHNRETFFENYNQMNKSFKIFVYPTPKSHPFANVLLPVSSDPGGNYASESFFKKSLAKSHFLTTNPSDADFFFLPFSIAAMRHDRRIGVGGLQNFVRDYVVNVSKEYPYWNRSGGADHFYVACHSIGKIAMDKAVEVRVNAVQVVCSSNYFVSGYVAHKDVSLPQIWPRQGDPPKVEPSKR
;
A
#
# COMPACT_ATOMS: atom_id res chain seq x y z
N MET A 1 -44.52 63.87 -19.52
CA MET A 1 -44.18 65.13 -18.83
C MET A 1 -42.97 64.83 -17.98
N PHE A 2 -41.80 65.30 -18.43
CA PHE A 2 -40.51 64.99 -17.84
C PHE A 2 -40.37 65.78 -16.54
N SER A 3 -40.17 65.11 -15.41
CA SER A 3 -39.84 65.74 -14.14
C SER A 3 -38.33 65.60 -13.90
N GLU A 4 -37.72 66.74 -13.58
CA GLU A 4 -36.27 66.96 -13.47
C GLU A 4 -35.61 66.09 -12.39
N PRO A 5 -34.33 65.74 -12.58
CA PRO A 5 -33.58 64.93 -11.63
C PRO A 5 -33.19 65.76 -10.39
N LYS A 6 -33.46 65.17 -9.22
CA LYS A 6 -33.05 65.69 -7.91
C LYS A 6 -31.53 65.60 -7.78
N SER A 7 -30.90 66.68 -7.33
CA SER A 7 -29.45 66.79 -7.13
C SER A 7 -28.89 65.70 -6.22
N PRO A 8 -27.67 65.19 -6.49
CA PRO A 8 -27.06 64.18 -5.64
C PRO A 8 -26.62 64.78 -4.29
N PRO A 9 -26.76 64.03 -3.18
CA PRO A 9 -26.17 64.41 -1.90
C PRO A 9 -24.64 64.36 -1.94
N GLU A 10 -24.01 65.23 -1.16
CA GLU A 10 -22.55 65.38 -1.03
C GLU A 10 -21.84 64.06 -0.68
N PRO A 11 -20.59 63.86 -1.16
CA PRO A 11 -19.82 62.66 -0.85
C PRO A 11 -19.46 62.61 0.64
N GLU A 12 -19.97 61.58 1.32
CA GLU A 12 -19.54 61.24 2.68
C GLU A 12 -18.03 60.98 2.72
N SER A 13 -17.36 61.61 3.69
CA SER A 13 -15.94 61.40 3.97
C SER A 13 -15.65 59.92 4.24
N PRO A 14 -14.54 59.37 3.74
CA PRO A 14 -14.24 57.94 3.86
C PRO A 14 -14.15 57.53 5.33
N PRO A 15 -14.75 56.39 5.72
CA PRO A 15 -14.64 55.89 7.07
C PRO A 15 -13.18 55.58 7.41
N SER A 16 -12.79 55.88 8.64
CA SER A 16 -11.45 55.58 9.17
C SER A 16 -11.12 54.09 9.02
N PRO A 17 -9.85 53.73 8.77
CA PRO A 17 -9.47 52.35 8.51
C PRO A 17 -9.83 51.47 9.72
N VAL A 18 -10.68 50.48 9.46
CA VAL A 18 -11.00 49.40 10.41
C VAL A 18 -9.69 48.64 10.69
N PRO A 19 -9.31 48.40 11.95
CA PRO A 19 -8.10 47.66 12.26
C PRO A 19 -8.18 46.28 11.62
N SER A 20 -7.20 45.96 10.79
CA SER A 20 -7.03 44.64 10.20
C SER A 20 -6.89 43.63 11.34
N ASN A 21 -7.91 42.79 11.52
CA ASN A 21 -7.75 41.59 12.34
C ASN A 21 -6.56 40.80 11.78
N PRO A 22 -5.65 40.32 12.65
CA PRO A 22 -4.51 39.55 12.21
C PRO A 22 -5.02 38.34 11.45
N THR A 23 -4.44 38.12 10.26
CA THR A 23 -4.56 36.91 9.46
C THR A 23 -4.59 35.72 10.40
N THR A 24 -5.78 35.16 10.58
CA THR A 24 -5.91 33.87 11.24
C THR A 24 -5.40 32.88 10.22
N THR A 25 -4.09 32.63 10.25
CA THR A 25 -3.52 31.38 9.76
C THR A 25 -4.19 30.28 10.55
N THR A 26 -5.35 29.82 10.08
CA THR A 26 -5.97 28.58 10.56
C THR A 26 -5.14 27.44 10.01
N THR A 27 -4.08 27.15 10.77
CA THR A 27 -3.42 25.86 10.88
C THR A 27 -4.47 24.79 11.14
N ASP A 28 -4.88 24.07 10.10
CA ASP A 28 -5.80 22.93 10.25
C ASP A 28 -5.40 21.78 9.32
N ASP A 29 -4.12 21.71 8.99
CA ASP A 29 -3.54 20.58 8.25
C ASP A 29 -2.60 19.75 9.16
N ASP A 30 -2.16 20.26 10.32
CA ASP A 30 -1.10 19.66 11.15
C ASP A 30 -1.47 18.40 11.95
N ASP A 31 -2.73 17.93 11.92
CA ASP A 31 -3.21 16.89 12.86
C ASP A 31 -2.72 15.45 12.56
N VAL A 32 -2.17 15.19 11.37
CA VAL A 32 -1.75 13.83 10.96
C VAL A 32 -0.25 13.58 11.15
N PHE A 33 0.58 14.62 11.09
CA PHE A 33 2.04 14.47 11.08
C PHE A 33 2.64 15.00 12.38
N HIS A 34 3.45 14.17 13.06
CA HIS A 34 4.26 14.65 14.19
C HIS A 34 5.22 15.79 13.77
N ASN A 35 5.79 15.68 12.57
CA ASN A 35 6.53 16.76 11.91
C ASN A 35 6.39 16.59 10.39
N ARG A 36 5.66 17.51 9.76
CA ARG A 36 5.38 17.48 8.31
C ARG A 36 6.64 17.60 7.46
N GLU A 37 7.50 18.56 7.78
CA GLU A 37 8.69 18.86 6.97
C GLU A 37 9.63 17.66 6.96
N THR A 38 9.93 17.09 8.14
CA THR A 38 10.75 15.90 8.27
C THR A 38 10.14 14.70 7.57
N PHE A 39 8.82 14.51 7.64
CA PHE A 39 8.16 13.42 6.90
C PHE A 39 8.38 13.54 5.40
N PHE A 40 8.13 14.71 4.81
CA PHE A 40 8.27 14.92 3.37
C PHE A 40 9.72 14.84 2.91
N GLU A 41 10.67 15.34 3.71
CA GLU A 41 12.09 15.19 3.41
C GLU A 41 12.49 13.71 3.36
N ASN A 42 12.16 12.93 4.39
CA ASN A 42 12.45 11.50 4.46
C ASN A 42 11.75 10.72 3.35
N TYR A 43 10.48 11.02 3.07
CA TYR A 43 9.72 10.40 1.98
C TYR A 43 10.39 10.69 0.63
N ASN A 44 10.82 11.92 0.38
CA ASN A 44 11.47 12.31 -0.88
C ASN A 44 12.82 11.61 -1.06
N GLN A 45 13.58 11.40 0.03
CA GLN A 45 14.82 10.63 0.00
C GLN A 45 14.52 9.15 -0.28
N MET A 46 13.63 8.52 0.51
CA MET A 46 13.18 7.14 0.31
C MET A 46 12.68 6.92 -1.12
N ASN A 47 11.84 7.80 -1.65
CA ASN A 47 11.28 7.66 -2.99
C ASN A 47 12.37 7.62 -4.09
N LYS A 48 13.55 8.20 -3.86
CA LYS A 48 14.68 8.21 -4.81
C LYS A 48 15.61 7.01 -4.63
N SER A 49 15.91 6.65 -3.37
CA SER A 49 16.96 5.68 -3.06
C SER A 49 16.45 4.28 -2.76
N PHE A 50 15.20 4.12 -2.32
CA PHE A 50 14.67 2.85 -1.86
C PHE A 50 14.63 1.82 -3.00
N LYS A 51 15.12 0.62 -2.72
CA LYS A 51 15.16 -0.48 -3.68
C LYS A 51 14.58 -1.77 -3.12
N ILE A 52 13.77 -2.41 -3.96
CA ILE A 52 13.16 -3.70 -3.70
C ILE A 52 13.70 -4.70 -4.72
N PHE A 53 14.25 -5.81 -4.23
CA PHE A 53 14.56 -6.97 -5.07
C PHE A 53 13.39 -7.95 -5.04
N VAL A 54 13.02 -8.46 -6.21
CA VAL A 54 12.01 -9.53 -6.34
C VAL A 54 12.72 -10.78 -6.81
N TYR A 55 12.53 -11.90 -6.12
CA TYR A 55 13.11 -13.17 -6.53
C TYR A 55 12.68 -13.53 -7.96
N PRO A 56 13.63 -13.76 -8.88
CA PRO A 56 13.32 -13.94 -10.29
C PRO A 56 12.55 -15.24 -10.49
N THR A 57 11.50 -15.17 -11.32
CA THR A 57 10.70 -16.33 -11.69
C THR A 57 10.63 -16.44 -13.21
N PRO A 58 11.09 -17.52 -13.84
CA PRO A 58 10.98 -17.69 -15.27
C PRO A 58 9.51 -17.86 -15.67
N LYS A 59 9.13 -17.36 -16.87
CA LYS A 59 7.75 -17.50 -17.38
C LYS A 59 7.32 -18.97 -17.57
N SER A 60 8.28 -19.87 -17.76
CA SER A 60 8.08 -21.32 -17.86
C SER A 60 7.90 -22.00 -16.50
N HIS A 61 8.05 -21.28 -15.38
CA HIS A 61 7.91 -21.86 -14.05
C HIS A 61 6.49 -22.46 -13.89
N PRO A 62 6.33 -23.67 -13.33
CA PRO A 62 5.03 -24.30 -13.19
C PRO A 62 4.01 -23.42 -12.45
N PHE A 63 4.48 -22.63 -11.49
CA PHE A 63 3.66 -21.70 -10.69
C PHE A 63 3.80 -20.24 -11.11
N ALA A 64 4.13 -19.97 -12.38
CA ALA A 64 4.20 -18.60 -12.91
C ALA A 64 2.91 -17.81 -12.68
N ASN A 65 1.74 -18.46 -12.73
CA ASN A 65 0.43 -17.87 -12.43
C ASN A 65 0.25 -17.41 -10.97
N VAL A 66 1.06 -17.93 -10.05
CA VAL A 66 1.05 -17.56 -8.62
C VAL A 66 2.11 -16.51 -8.32
N LEU A 67 3.29 -16.66 -8.90
CA LEU A 67 4.47 -15.86 -8.59
C LEU A 67 4.52 -14.56 -9.40
N LEU A 68 4.17 -14.59 -10.69
CA LEU A 68 4.19 -13.39 -11.53
C LEU A 68 2.95 -12.50 -11.30
N PRO A 69 3.02 -11.19 -11.60
CA PRO A 69 1.86 -10.33 -11.64
C PRO A 69 0.85 -10.80 -12.70
N VAL A 70 -0.44 -10.80 -12.35
CA VAL A 70 -1.52 -11.12 -13.30
C VAL A 70 -1.75 -9.95 -14.27
N SER A 71 -2.09 -10.28 -15.52
CA SER A 71 -2.46 -9.27 -16.53
C SER A 71 -3.89 -8.78 -16.38
N SER A 72 -4.81 -9.65 -15.96
CA SER A 72 -6.21 -9.31 -15.73
C SER A 72 -6.40 -8.37 -14.54
N ASP A 73 -7.52 -7.64 -14.53
CA ASP A 73 -7.89 -6.84 -13.37
C ASP A 73 -8.50 -7.73 -12.30
N PRO A 74 -7.96 -7.69 -11.08
CA PRO A 74 -8.38 -8.57 -10.01
C PRO A 74 -9.72 -8.09 -9.43
N GLY A 75 -10.58 -9.03 -9.08
CA GLY A 75 -11.90 -8.75 -8.50
C GLY A 75 -12.01 -9.16 -7.03
N GLY A 76 -13.06 -8.67 -6.38
CA GLY A 76 -13.47 -9.07 -5.03
C GLY A 76 -12.47 -8.70 -3.94
N ASN A 77 -12.58 -9.42 -2.82
CA ASN A 77 -11.84 -9.17 -1.57
C ASN A 77 -10.30 -9.15 -1.71
N TYR A 78 -9.75 -9.88 -2.67
CA TYR A 78 -8.30 -10.01 -2.85
C TYR A 78 -7.71 -9.06 -3.90
N ALA A 79 -8.50 -8.11 -4.40
CA ALA A 79 -8.05 -7.17 -5.42
C ALA A 79 -6.78 -6.42 -5.00
N SER A 80 -6.70 -5.96 -3.74
CA SER A 80 -5.57 -5.22 -3.19
C SER A 80 -4.24 -5.96 -3.34
N GLU A 81 -4.21 -7.28 -3.11
CA GLU A 81 -3.00 -8.10 -3.25
C GLU A 81 -2.47 -8.08 -4.69
N SER A 82 -3.36 -8.31 -5.64
CA SER A 82 -3.03 -8.33 -7.06
C SER A 82 -2.65 -6.95 -7.58
N PHE A 83 -3.34 -5.88 -7.15
CA PHE A 83 -2.98 -4.52 -7.53
C PHE A 83 -1.65 -4.09 -6.91
N PHE A 84 -1.35 -4.47 -5.67
CA PHE A 84 -0.03 -4.23 -5.08
C PHE A 84 1.06 -4.84 -5.95
N LYS A 85 0.93 -6.12 -6.33
CA LYS A 85 1.88 -6.79 -7.23
C LYS A 85 2.01 -6.10 -8.58
N LYS A 86 0.88 -5.69 -9.19
CA LYS A 86 0.88 -4.95 -10.48
C LYS A 86 1.57 -3.59 -10.37
N SER A 87 1.33 -2.87 -9.29
CA SER A 87 1.93 -1.55 -9.03
C SER A 87 3.43 -1.66 -8.76
N LEU A 88 3.83 -2.59 -7.88
CA LEU A 88 5.24 -2.86 -7.59
C LEU A 88 6.01 -3.25 -8.87
N ALA A 89 5.43 -4.13 -9.70
CA ALA A 89 6.02 -4.57 -10.97
C ALA A 89 6.26 -3.44 -11.99
N LYS A 90 5.55 -2.32 -11.87
CA LYS A 90 5.68 -1.14 -12.74
C LYS A 90 6.41 0.02 -12.06
N SER A 91 6.81 -0.14 -10.80
CA SER A 91 7.41 0.93 -10.01
C SER A 91 8.90 1.08 -10.28
N HIS A 92 9.44 2.27 -10.00
CA HIS A 92 10.88 2.57 -10.06
C HIS A 92 11.66 2.04 -8.85
N PHE A 93 10.97 1.45 -7.87
CA PHE A 93 11.58 0.85 -6.69
C PHE A 93 12.29 -0.49 -7.00
N LEU A 94 11.96 -1.14 -8.11
CA LEU A 94 12.58 -2.44 -8.42
C LEU A 94 14.06 -2.31 -8.79
N THR A 95 14.87 -3.22 -8.26
CA THR A 95 16.27 -3.43 -8.67
C THR A 95 16.47 -4.87 -9.18
N THR A 96 17.34 -5.02 -10.17
CA THR A 96 17.84 -6.32 -10.63
C THR A 96 19.09 -6.77 -9.88
N ASN A 97 19.75 -5.84 -9.17
CA ASN A 97 20.91 -6.13 -8.34
C ASN A 97 20.47 -6.26 -6.87
N PRO A 98 20.49 -7.48 -6.31
CA PRO A 98 20.08 -7.71 -4.91
C PRO A 98 21.02 -7.06 -3.88
N SER A 99 22.26 -6.70 -4.25
CA SER A 99 23.18 -5.98 -3.35
C SER A 99 22.77 -4.53 -3.12
N ASP A 100 21.96 -3.96 -4.02
CA ASP A 100 21.45 -2.60 -3.91
C ASP A 100 20.10 -2.54 -3.20
N ALA A 101 19.53 -3.69 -2.81
CA ALA A 101 18.17 -3.78 -2.28
C ALA A 101 18.11 -3.53 -0.77
N ASP A 102 17.18 -2.68 -0.36
CA ASP A 102 16.82 -2.46 1.04
C ASP A 102 15.83 -3.53 1.54
N PHE A 103 14.94 -4.00 0.66
CA PHE A 103 13.92 -5.01 0.96
C PHE A 103 13.79 -6.05 -0.14
N PHE A 104 13.30 -7.23 0.24
CA PHE A 104 13.14 -8.38 -0.64
C PHE A 104 11.67 -8.82 -0.68
N PHE A 105 11.06 -8.77 -1.85
CA PHE A 105 9.66 -9.16 -2.01
C PHE A 105 9.53 -10.66 -2.27
N LEU A 106 8.70 -11.32 -1.47
CA LEU A 106 8.25 -12.71 -1.70
C LEU A 106 7.01 -12.67 -2.61
N PRO A 107 7.12 -13.06 -3.90
CA PRO A 107 6.13 -12.72 -4.91
C PRO A 107 4.94 -13.68 -4.97
N PHE A 108 4.85 -14.68 -4.09
CA PHE A 108 3.69 -15.58 -4.09
C PHE A 108 2.39 -14.80 -3.81
N SER A 109 1.34 -15.09 -4.57
CA SER A 109 0.00 -14.57 -4.31
C SER A 109 -0.84 -15.63 -3.61
N ILE A 110 -1.24 -15.37 -2.37
CA ILE A 110 -2.10 -16.27 -1.59
C ILE A 110 -3.47 -16.40 -2.27
N ALA A 111 -3.98 -15.30 -2.84
CA ALA A 111 -5.21 -15.33 -3.63
C ALA A 111 -5.09 -16.27 -4.85
N ALA A 112 -4.01 -16.17 -5.62
CA ALA A 112 -3.78 -17.04 -6.76
C ALA A 112 -3.56 -18.51 -6.35
N MET A 113 -2.78 -18.76 -5.29
CA MET A 113 -2.54 -20.11 -4.76
C MET A 113 -3.84 -20.82 -4.38
N ARG A 114 -4.78 -20.10 -3.75
CA ARG A 114 -6.09 -20.64 -3.38
C ARG A 114 -6.88 -21.18 -4.58
N HIS A 115 -6.71 -20.55 -5.74
CA HIS A 115 -7.41 -20.91 -6.97
C HIS A 115 -6.61 -21.86 -7.88
N ASP A 116 -5.34 -22.12 -7.58
CA ASP A 116 -4.53 -23.09 -8.30
C ASP A 116 -4.91 -24.52 -7.88
N ARG A 117 -5.30 -25.36 -8.85
CA ARG A 117 -5.76 -26.75 -8.60
C ARG A 117 -4.68 -27.64 -7.95
N ARG A 118 -3.40 -27.32 -8.12
CA ARG A 118 -2.28 -28.09 -7.56
C ARG A 118 -1.97 -27.70 -6.13
N ILE A 119 -2.37 -26.49 -5.72
CA ILE A 119 -2.10 -25.95 -4.38
C ILE A 119 -3.41 -25.97 -3.56
N GLY A 120 -4.40 -25.18 -3.97
CA GLY A 120 -5.64 -24.99 -3.26
C GLY A 120 -5.44 -24.49 -1.82
N VAL A 121 -6.52 -24.44 -1.04
CA VAL A 121 -6.44 -24.03 0.37
C VAL A 121 -5.56 -24.96 1.20
N GLY A 122 -5.62 -26.28 0.96
CA GLY A 122 -4.85 -27.27 1.72
C GLY A 122 -3.34 -27.25 1.44
N GLY A 123 -2.92 -26.72 0.29
CA GLY A 123 -1.52 -26.67 -0.12
C GLY A 123 -0.78 -25.37 0.25
N LEU A 124 -1.48 -24.33 0.70
CA LEU A 124 -0.90 -22.99 0.95
C LEU A 124 0.35 -23.05 1.84
N GLN A 125 0.21 -23.71 2.99
CA GLN A 125 1.28 -23.83 3.98
C GLN A 125 2.52 -24.56 3.45
N ASN A 126 2.29 -25.64 2.71
CA ASN A 126 3.39 -26.40 2.13
C ASN A 126 4.08 -25.58 1.03
N PHE A 127 3.31 -24.89 0.19
CA PHE A 127 3.86 -24.05 -0.87
C PHE A 127 4.76 -22.94 -0.30
N VAL A 128 4.29 -22.20 0.69
CA VAL A 128 5.08 -21.11 1.29
C VAL A 128 6.37 -21.65 1.91
N ARG A 129 6.27 -22.72 2.71
CA ARG A 129 7.45 -23.38 3.30
C ARG A 129 8.44 -23.80 2.22
N ASP A 130 7.98 -24.51 1.21
CA ASP A 130 8.85 -25.05 0.16
C ASP A 130 9.47 -23.92 -0.67
N TYR A 131 8.72 -22.84 -0.92
CA TYR A 131 9.23 -21.63 -1.58
C TYR A 131 10.38 -21.00 -0.81
N VAL A 132 10.20 -20.79 0.50
CA VAL A 132 11.21 -20.15 1.37
C VAL A 132 12.44 -21.05 1.52
N VAL A 133 12.24 -22.36 1.68
CA VAL A 133 13.34 -23.35 1.71
C VAL A 133 14.12 -23.34 0.39
N ASN A 134 13.46 -23.16 -0.76
CA ASN A 134 14.16 -23.07 -2.04
C ASN A 134 14.94 -21.75 -2.15
N VAL A 135 14.28 -20.64 -1.82
CA VAL A 135 14.90 -19.31 -1.82
C VAL A 135 16.12 -19.25 -0.91
N SER A 136 16.05 -19.84 0.28
CA SER A 136 17.15 -19.84 1.24
C SER A 136 18.36 -20.69 0.81
N LYS A 137 18.15 -21.66 -0.07
CA LYS A 137 19.23 -22.48 -0.66
C LYS A 137 19.85 -21.81 -1.89
N GLU A 138 19.02 -21.20 -2.73
CA GLU A 138 19.45 -20.61 -4.00
C GLU A 138 20.07 -19.22 -3.81
N TYR A 139 19.55 -18.43 -2.86
CA TYR A 139 19.94 -17.04 -2.68
C TYR A 139 20.44 -16.80 -1.26
N PRO A 140 21.63 -16.19 -1.08
CA PRO A 140 22.19 -15.94 0.25
C PRO A 140 21.41 -14.90 1.06
N TYR A 141 20.56 -14.10 0.39
CA TYR A 141 19.90 -12.93 0.97
C TYR A 141 18.89 -13.27 2.07
N TRP A 142 18.19 -14.39 1.94
CA TRP A 142 17.28 -14.85 3.00
C TRP A 142 18.04 -15.13 4.31
N ASN A 143 19.18 -15.82 4.21
CA ASN A 143 19.95 -16.26 5.38
C ASN A 143 20.68 -15.11 6.08
N ARG A 144 20.91 -13.97 5.41
CA ARG A 144 21.57 -12.79 5.99
C ARG A 144 20.77 -12.17 7.14
N SER A 145 19.44 -12.07 6.96
CA SER A 145 18.53 -11.42 7.91
C SER A 145 17.59 -12.42 8.59
N GLY A 146 17.60 -13.68 8.16
CA GLY A 146 16.59 -14.67 8.54
C GLY A 146 15.18 -14.31 8.06
N GLY A 147 15.05 -13.47 7.04
CA GLY A 147 13.76 -13.00 6.53
C GLY A 147 13.31 -11.63 7.04
N ALA A 148 14.09 -10.95 7.89
CA ALA A 148 13.68 -9.68 8.51
C ALA A 148 13.59 -8.49 7.54
N ASP A 149 14.31 -8.54 6.42
CA ASP A 149 14.24 -7.59 5.32
C ASP A 149 13.38 -8.11 4.16
N HIS A 150 12.57 -9.15 4.41
CA HIS A 150 11.62 -9.71 3.45
C HIS A 150 10.21 -9.27 3.76
N PHE A 151 9.38 -9.17 2.73
CA PHE A 151 7.97 -8.88 2.90
C PHE A 151 7.09 -9.63 1.90
N TYR A 152 5.84 -9.84 2.28
CA TYR A 152 4.81 -10.47 1.45
C TYR A 152 3.47 -9.76 1.64
N VAL A 153 2.58 -9.91 0.68
CA VAL A 153 1.21 -9.37 0.78
C VAL A 153 0.24 -10.48 1.10
N ALA A 154 -0.60 -10.25 2.10
CA ALA A 154 -1.61 -11.17 2.56
C ALA A 154 -2.93 -10.41 2.80
N CYS A 155 -3.89 -10.60 1.90
CA CYS A 155 -5.25 -10.11 2.13
C CYS A 155 -6.11 -11.16 2.86
N HIS A 156 -6.94 -10.72 3.81
CA HIS A 156 -7.96 -11.51 4.51
C HIS A 156 -7.47 -12.73 5.32
N SER A 157 -8.42 -13.43 5.94
CA SER A 157 -8.20 -14.48 6.94
C SER A 157 -7.36 -15.66 6.45
N ILE A 158 -7.29 -15.89 5.14
CA ILE A 158 -6.52 -17.01 4.58
C ILE A 158 -5.00 -16.76 4.65
N GLY A 159 -4.56 -15.49 4.65
CA GLY A 159 -3.16 -15.15 4.78
C GLY A 159 -2.56 -15.58 6.11
N LYS A 160 -3.40 -15.62 7.16
CA LYS A 160 -3.02 -16.09 8.49
C LYS A 160 -2.55 -17.55 8.46
N ILE A 161 -3.32 -18.43 7.81
CA ILE A 161 -3.02 -19.86 7.81
C ILE A 161 -1.90 -20.22 6.83
N ALA A 162 -1.62 -19.37 5.83
CA ALA A 162 -0.64 -19.66 4.79
C ALA A 162 0.79 -19.80 5.35
N MET A 163 1.07 -19.18 6.50
CA MET A 163 2.40 -19.12 7.08
C MET A 163 2.64 -20.14 8.20
N ASP A 164 1.65 -20.96 8.58
CA ASP A 164 1.76 -21.83 9.77
C ASP A 164 2.90 -22.87 9.69
N LYS A 165 3.28 -23.31 8.47
CA LYS A 165 4.42 -24.20 8.24
C LYS A 165 5.73 -23.49 7.88
N ALA A 166 5.72 -22.16 7.87
CA ALA A 166 6.87 -21.31 7.58
C ALA A 166 6.98 -20.26 8.71
N VAL A 167 7.28 -20.72 9.92
CA VAL A 167 7.25 -19.90 11.14
C VAL A 167 8.21 -18.73 11.06
N GLU A 168 9.36 -18.93 10.44
CA GLU A 168 10.37 -17.92 10.15
C GLU A 168 9.82 -16.76 9.31
N VAL A 169 8.96 -17.03 8.33
CA VAL A 169 8.29 -15.98 7.54
C VAL A 169 7.34 -15.20 8.42
N ARG A 170 6.52 -15.91 9.21
CA ARG A 170 5.51 -15.28 10.08
C ARG A 170 6.13 -14.35 11.12
N VAL A 171 7.26 -14.76 11.70
CA VAL A 171 7.91 -14.04 12.79
C VAL A 171 8.81 -12.92 12.28
N ASN A 172 9.57 -13.16 11.20
CA ASN A 172 10.61 -12.22 10.76
C ASN A 172 10.15 -11.32 9.62
N ALA A 173 9.46 -11.86 8.60
CA ALA A 173 9.11 -11.08 7.42
C ALA A 173 7.98 -10.09 7.73
N VAL A 174 8.03 -8.93 7.08
CA VAL A 174 6.99 -7.88 7.15
C VAL A 174 5.75 -8.37 6.40
N GLN A 175 4.63 -8.44 7.11
CA GLN A 175 3.34 -8.73 6.50
C GLN A 175 2.68 -7.43 6.03
N VAL A 176 2.38 -7.35 4.75
CA VAL A 176 1.53 -6.30 4.18
C VAL A 176 0.08 -6.77 4.22
N VAL A 177 -0.72 -6.21 5.12
CA VAL A 177 -2.10 -6.64 5.38
C VAL A 177 -3.10 -5.74 4.70
N CYS A 178 -4.03 -6.31 3.94
CA CYS A 178 -5.08 -5.56 3.26
C CYS A 178 -6.23 -5.17 4.21
N SER A 179 -5.91 -4.42 5.25
CA SER A 179 -6.82 -4.00 6.32
C SER A 179 -6.29 -2.72 6.95
N SER A 180 -7.19 -1.78 7.24
CA SER A 180 -6.91 -0.61 8.08
C SER A 180 -7.02 -0.91 9.59
N ASN A 181 -7.42 -2.14 9.95
CA ASN A 181 -7.57 -2.57 11.34
C ASN A 181 -6.30 -3.29 11.82
N TYR A 182 -5.74 -2.80 12.94
CA TYR A 182 -4.56 -3.38 13.61
C TYR A 182 -4.91 -4.57 14.52
N PHE A 183 -6.18 -4.76 14.89
CA PHE A 183 -6.64 -5.90 15.68
C PHE A 183 -6.84 -7.18 14.86
N VAL A 184 -6.36 -7.23 13.62
CA VAL A 184 -6.41 -8.44 12.81
C VAL A 184 -5.49 -9.49 13.41
N SER A 185 -6.02 -10.70 13.62
CA SER A 185 -5.26 -11.81 14.19
C SER A 185 -3.98 -12.07 13.39
N GLY A 186 -2.82 -12.00 14.07
CA GLY A 186 -1.50 -12.21 13.47
C GLY A 186 -0.80 -10.94 13.00
N TYR A 187 -1.44 -9.76 13.09
CA TYR A 187 -0.80 -8.47 12.84
C TYR A 187 0.11 -8.06 14.00
N VAL A 188 1.31 -7.59 13.68
CA VAL A 188 2.32 -7.14 14.64
C VAL A 188 2.66 -5.67 14.35
N ALA A 189 2.17 -4.74 15.17
CA ALA A 189 2.24 -3.30 14.89
C ALA A 189 3.65 -2.71 14.70
N HIS A 190 4.68 -3.32 15.28
CA HIS A 190 6.07 -2.88 15.14
C HIS A 190 6.82 -3.52 13.95
N LYS A 191 6.14 -4.36 13.16
CA LYS A 191 6.71 -5.12 12.04
C LYS A 191 5.88 -4.98 10.77
N ASP A 192 4.56 -5.13 10.90
CA ASP A 192 3.63 -5.28 9.78
C ASP A 192 3.03 -3.95 9.35
N VAL A 193 2.65 -3.85 8.07
CA VAL A 193 2.13 -2.62 7.47
C VAL A 193 0.74 -2.84 6.87
N SER A 194 -0.09 -1.81 6.98
CA SER A 194 -1.44 -1.82 6.40
C SER A 194 -1.42 -1.33 4.95
N LEU A 195 -2.10 -2.09 4.08
CA LEU A 195 -2.42 -1.71 2.73
C LEU A 195 -3.93 -1.42 2.66
N PRO A 196 -4.35 -0.23 2.16
CA PRO A 196 -5.77 0.08 1.99
C PRO A 196 -6.48 -0.98 1.15
N GLN A 197 -7.60 -1.48 1.66
CA GLN A 197 -8.40 -2.45 0.92
C GLN A 197 -9.09 -1.74 -0.25
N ILE A 198 -8.84 -2.24 -1.46
CA ILE A 198 -9.57 -1.82 -2.64
C ILE A 198 -10.66 -2.82 -2.98
N TRP A 199 -11.83 -2.30 -3.27
CA TRP A 199 -12.94 -3.06 -3.82
C TRP A 199 -13.29 -2.46 -5.18
N PRO A 200 -12.80 -3.05 -6.29
CA PRO A 200 -13.13 -2.59 -7.62
C PRO A 200 -14.65 -2.68 -7.82
N ARG A 201 -15.30 -1.52 -7.95
CA ARG A 201 -16.71 -1.45 -8.33
C ARG A 201 -16.77 -1.37 -9.85
N GLN A 202 -17.66 -2.14 -10.46
CA GLN A 202 -17.98 -1.96 -11.86
C GLN A 202 -18.99 -0.82 -11.99
N GLY A 203 -18.77 0.07 -12.96
CA GLY A 203 -19.60 1.25 -13.21
C GLY A 203 -19.17 2.50 -12.43
N ASP A 204 -19.92 3.58 -12.64
CA ASP A 204 -19.62 4.87 -12.02
C ASP A 204 -19.79 4.81 -10.50
N PRO A 205 -18.85 5.36 -9.70
CA PRO A 205 -19.02 5.44 -8.26
C PRO A 205 -20.29 6.25 -7.95
N PRO A 206 -21.14 5.79 -7.02
CA PRO A 206 -22.34 6.54 -6.67
C PRO A 206 -21.93 7.92 -6.18
N LYS A 207 -22.50 8.97 -6.78
CA LYS A 207 -22.32 10.40 -6.45
C LYS A 207 -22.99 10.77 -5.11
N VAL A 208 -22.95 9.87 -4.14
CA VAL A 208 -23.51 10.06 -2.81
C VAL A 208 -22.34 10.30 -1.88
N GLU A 209 -22.33 11.50 -1.29
CA GLU A 209 -21.39 11.89 -0.24
C GLU A 209 -21.30 10.82 0.84
N PRO A 210 -20.11 10.50 1.39
CA PRO A 210 -19.95 9.49 2.44
C PRO A 210 -20.86 9.71 3.64
N SER A 211 -21.21 10.97 3.95
CA SER A 211 -22.12 11.36 5.03
C SER A 211 -23.60 11.03 4.80
N LYS A 212 -23.98 10.65 3.56
CA LYS A 212 -25.35 10.33 3.15
C LYS A 212 -25.52 8.86 2.73
N ARG A 213 -24.54 8.00 3.03
CA ARG A 213 -24.60 6.55 2.79
C ARG A 213 -25.12 5.78 3.99
#